data_AF-A0A9X7CT52-F1
#
_entry.id   AF-A0A9X7CT52-F1
#
_cell.length_a   1.000
_cell.length_b   1.000
_cell.length_c   1.000
_cell.angle_alpha   90.00
_cell.angle_beta   90.00
_cell.angle_gamma   90.00
#
_symmetry.space_group_name_H-M   'P 1'
#
loop_
_entity.id
_entity.type
_entity.pdbx_description
1 polymer ?
#
loop_
_entity_poly.entity_id
_entity_poly.type
_entity_poly.pdbx_seq_one_letter_code
_entity_poly.pdbx_strand_id
1 'polypeptide(L)'
;MKTTIYEKPNYSLAQRCAYQTIFESELTTLPINFRKIERCFPNLKIRTFSWMAKTHNMSFKEVCKWARSEEGCCWYRESDNTYIILYNEKIGSPQRIRWTIAHELGHFILKHNQRSNKKVISRGPLSDSEYEIFEKEANCFARNLLVPIPIFSKILTEVSTINLFDIGEICDISYEAAEYIINHLNNIQHKGLCIHSLYPQIAIPFEEYIEKLIYELKSYIP
;
A
#
# COMPACT_ATOMS: atom_id res chain seq x y z
N MET A 1 -28.83 15.45 -2.73
CA MET A 1 -27.50 14.80 -2.63
C MET A 1 -26.65 15.67 -1.71
N LYS A 2 -26.21 15.17 -0.55
CA LYS A 2 -25.23 15.88 0.28
C LYS A 2 -23.88 15.68 -0.39
N THR A 3 -23.35 16.73 -1.03
CA THR A 3 -21.97 16.78 -1.48
C THR A 3 -21.12 16.73 -0.21
N THR A 4 -20.57 15.57 0.13
CA THR A 4 -19.57 15.45 1.19
C THR A 4 -18.34 16.19 0.70
N ILE A 5 -18.16 17.44 1.13
CA ILE A 5 -16.94 18.19 0.90
C ILE A 5 -15.89 17.57 1.83
N TYR A 6 -14.89 16.90 1.26
CA TYR A 6 -13.72 16.47 2.02
C TYR A 6 -12.84 17.69 2.23
N GLU A 7 -12.70 18.14 3.47
CA GLU A 7 -11.89 19.33 3.78
C GLU A 7 -10.41 18.97 4.02
N LYS A 8 -10.10 17.74 4.43
CA LYS A 8 -8.73 17.26 4.69
C LYS A 8 -8.58 15.75 4.58
N PRO A 9 -7.36 15.23 4.29
CA PRO A 9 -7.08 13.80 4.30
C PRO A 9 -7.26 13.17 5.68
N ASN A 10 -7.88 11.99 5.72
CA ASN A 10 -8.06 11.18 6.92
C ASN A 10 -6.95 10.11 7.04
N TYR A 11 -5.76 10.55 7.44
CA TYR A 11 -4.58 9.67 7.59
C TYR A 11 -4.79 8.54 8.60
N SER A 12 -5.53 8.79 9.69
CA SER A 12 -5.84 7.79 10.71
C SER A 12 -6.75 6.69 10.18
N LEU A 13 -7.72 7.02 9.32
CA LEU A 13 -8.52 6.03 8.60
C LEU A 13 -7.65 5.22 7.64
N ALA A 14 -6.82 5.89 6.84
CA ALA A 14 -5.92 5.22 5.90
C ALA A 14 -4.98 4.21 6.57
N GLN A 15 -4.36 4.59 7.69
CA GLN A 15 -3.51 3.68 8.48
C GLN A 15 -4.30 2.49 9.04
N ARG A 16 -5.43 2.75 9.69
CA ARG A 16 -6.26 1.69 10.28
C ARG A 16 -6.75 0.70 9.22
N CYS A 17 -7.17 1.20 8.05
CA CYS A 17 -7.56 0.36 6.93
C CYS A 17 -6.39 -0.51 6.43
N ALA A 18 -5.17 0.04 6.32
CA ALA A 18 -4.00 -0.76 5.93
C ALA A 18 -3.73 -1.91 6.90
N TYR A 19 -3.79 -1.64 8.21
CA TYR A 19 -3.60 -2.66 9.24
C TYR A 19 -4.73 -3.69 9.26
N GLN A 20 -5.98 -3.25 9.08
CA GLN A 20 -7.12 -4.16 8.94
C GLN A 20 -6.95 -5.06 7.72
N THR A 21 -6.49 -4.52 6.58
CA THR A 21 -6.18 -5.33 5.39
C THR A 21 -5.10 -6.38 5.66
N ILE A 22 -4.06 -6.04 6.43
CA ILE A 22 -3.01 -7.02 6.82
C ILE A 22 -3.61 -8.16 7.62
N PHE A 23 -4.44 -7.83 8.62
CA PHE A 23 -5.08 -8.81 9.49
C PHE A 23 -6.07 -9.71 8.73
N GLU A 24 -7.01 -9.12 7.99
CA GLU A 24 -8.03 -9.84 7.22
C GLU A 24 -7.45 -10.67 6.06
N SER A 25 -6.27 -10.30 5.58
CA SER A 25 -5.58 -11.04 4.51
C SER A 25 -4.65 -12.14 5.02
N GLU A 26 -4.64 -12.39 6.34
CA GLU A 26 -3.82 -13.41 6.99
C GLU A 26 -2.36 -13.36 6.50
N LEU A 27 -1.83 -12.13 6.44
CA LEU A 27 -0.44 -11.91 6.10
C LEU A 27 0.43 -12.24 7.32
N THR A 28 1.54 -12.92 7.06
CA THR A 28 2.43 -13.45 8.10
C THR A 28 3.90 -13.22 7.78
N THR A 29 4.21 -12.67 6.60
CA THR A 29 5.59 -12.44 6.14
C THR A 29 5.69 -11.13 5.36
N LEU A 30 6.87 -10.51 5.39
CA LEU A 30 7.27 -9.46 4.45
C LEU A 30 8.25 -10.04 3.40
N PRO A 31 8.30 -9.49 2.18
CA PRO A 31 7.48 -8.40 1.66
C PRO A 31 6.01 -8.82 1.44
N ILE A 32 5.08 -7.85 1.47
CA ILE A 32 3.63 -8.10 1.35
C ILE A 32 3.29 -8.87 0.07
N ASN A 33 2.48 -9.93 0.23
CA ASN A 33 1.96 -10.74 -0.86
C ASN A 33 0.56 -10.27 -1.29
N PHE A 34 0.49 -9.48 -2.36
CA PHE A 34 -0.77 -8.95 -2.89
C PHE A 34 -1.77 -10.03 -3.35
N ARG A 35 -1.31 -11.25 -3.67
CA ARG A 35 -2.21 -12.35 -4.07
C ARG A 35 -3.06 -12.84 -2.89
N LYS A 36 -2.52 -12.81 -1.67
CA LYS A 36 -3.31 -13.12 -0.46
C LYS A 36 -4.43 -12.09 -0.30
N ILE A 37 -4.10 -10.81 -0.44
CA ILE A 37 -5.07 -9.70 -0.38
C ILE A 37 -6.15 -9.88 -1.47
N GLU A 38 -5.78 -10.09 -2.73
CA GLU A 38 -6.74 -10.29 -3.83
C GLU A 38 -7.74 -11.43 -3.55
N ARG A 39 -7.31 -12.50 -2.88
CA ARG A 39 -8.17 -13.66 -2.54
C ARG A 39 -9.20 -13.35 -1.46
N CYS A 40 -8.90 -12.43 -0.55
CA CYS A 40 -9.82 -12.04 0.52
C CYS A 40 -10.98 -11.17 0.04
N PHE A 41 -10.86 -10.56 -1.13
CA PHE A 41 -11.88 -9.70 -1.71
C PHE A 41 -12.42 -10.31 -3.02
N PRO A 42 -13.59 -10.99 -2.99
CA PRO A 42 -14.14 -11.65 -4.18
C PRO A 42 -14.29 -10.72 -5.39
N ASN A 43 -14.65 -9.47 -5.12
CA ASN A 43 -14.87 -8.42 -6.11
C ASN A 43 -13.62 -7.60 -6.45
N LEU A 44 -12.42 -8.04 -6.06
CA LEU A 44 -11.16 -7.41 -6.41
C LEU A 44 -10.36 -8.30 -7.37
N LYS A 45 -9.73 -7.67 -8.37
CA LYS A 45 -8.74 -8.30 -9.25
C LYS A 45 -7.53 -7.39 -9.40
N ILE A 46 -6.34 -7.97 -9.44
CA ILE A 46 -5.09 -7.24 -9.72
C ILE A 46 -4.54 -7.72 -11.06
N ARG A 47 -4.44 -6.82 -12.05
CA ARG A 47 -4.09 -7.16 -13.44
C ARG A 47 -3.08 -6.17 -14.00
N THR A 48 -2.39 -6.58 -15.07
CA THR A 48 -1.36 -5.78 -15.73
C THR A 48 -1.97 -4.92 -16.85
N PHE A 49 -1.24 -3.88 -17.26
CA PHE A 49 -1.60 -3.10 -18.44
C PHE A 49 -1.52 -3.95 -19.71
N SER A 50 -0.58 -4.89 -19.82
CA SER A 50 -0.57 -5.84 -20.95
C SER A 50 -1.78 -6.79 -20.96
N TRP A 51 -2.31 -7.18 -19.79
CA TRP A 51 -3.56 -7.93 -19.73
C TRP A 51 -4.72 -7.10 -20.28
N MET A 52 -4.83 -5.83 -19.85
CA MET A 52 -5.86 -4.91 -20.35
C MET A 52 -5.76 -4.72 -21.87
N ALA A 53 -4.55 -4.47 -22.37
CA ALA A 53 -4.25 -4.33 -23.78
C ALA A 53 -4.73 -5.55 -24.58
N LYS A 54 -4.37 -6.75 -24.14
CA LYS A 54 -4.75 -8.01 -24.81
C LYS A 54 -6.26 -8.26 -24.75
N THR A 55 -6.89 -8.08 -23.59
CA THR A 55 -8.32 -8.39 -23.39
C THR A 55 -9.23 -7.42 -24.14
N HIS A 56 -8.79 -6.17 -24.35
CA HIS A 56 -9.58 -5.13 -25.00
C HIS A 56 -9.11 -4.76 -26.41
N ASN A 57 -8.13 -5.50 -26.97
CA ASN A 57 -7.52 -5.21 -28.27
C ASN A 57 -7.02 -3.76 -28.38
N MET A 58 -6.36 -3.26 -27.33
CA MET A 58 -5.78 -1.93 -27.24
C MET A 58 -4.26 -2.03 -27.35
N SER A 59 -3.62 -1.03 -27.96
CA SER A 59 -2.19 -0.81 -27.80
C SER A 59 -1.86 -0.39 -26.36
N PHE A 60 -0.61 -0.60 -25.95
CA PHE A 60 -0.16 -0.19 -24.62
C PHE A 60 -0.37 1.33 -24.37
N LYS A 61 -0.12 2.15 -25.40
CA LYS A 61 -0.34 3.61 -25.35
C LYS A 61 -1.81 3.97 -25.14
N GLU A 62 -2.73 3.20 -25.74
CA GLU A 62 -4.17 3.40 -25.51
C GLU A 62 -4.58 3.02 -24.10
N VAL A 63 -3.97 1.98 -23.51
CA VAL A 63 -4.20 1.63 -22.09
C VAL A 63 -3.76 2.77 -21.18
N CYS A 64 -2.57 3.33 -21.37
CA CYS A 64 -2.10 4.47 -20.56
C CYS A 64 -3.03 5.69 -20.68
N LYS A 65 -3.47 6.01 -21.90
CA LYS A 65 -4.43 7.10 -22.15
C LYS A 65 -5.78 6.85 -21.47
N TRP A 66 -6.28 5.61 -21.55
CA TRP A 66 -7.54 5.22 -20.92
C TRP A 66 -7.45 5.28 -19.39
N ALA A 67 -6.36 4.77 -18.82
CA ALA A 67 -6.07 4.83 -17.39
C ALA A 67 -5.78 6.26 -16.90
N ARG A 68 -5.44 7.18 -17.82
CA ARG A 68 -4.94 8.53 -17.53
C ARG A 68 -3.71 8.51 -16.61
N SER A 69 -2.89 7.46 -16.77
CA SER A 69 -1.76 7.16 -15.92
C SER A 69 -0.79 6.27 -16.70
N GLU A 70 0.50 6.50 -16.51
CA GLU A 70 1.56 5.63 -17.03
C GLU A 70 1.94 4.53 -16.03
N GLU A 71 1.42 4.57 -14.80
CA GLU A 71 1.82 3.64 -13.73
C GLU A 71 0.71 2.67 -13.32
N GLY A 72 -0.50 3.15 -13.06
CA GLY A 72 -1.59 2.33 -12.55
C GLY A 72 -2.89 3.09 -12.40
N CYS A 73 -3.98 2.35 -12.15
CA CYS A 73 -5.26 2.91 -11.77
C CYS A 73 -6.18 1.89 -11.07
N CYS A 74 -7.09 2.38 -10.25
CA CYS A 74 -8.19 1.64 -9.67
C CYS A 74 -9.47 1.82 -10.51
N TRP A 75 -9.86 0.77 -11.24
CA TRP A 75 -11.04 0.76 -12.09
C TRP A 75 -12.19 -0.02 -11.46
N TYR A 76 -13.33 0.64 -11.28
CA TYR A 76 -14.61 0.01 -10.97
C TYR A 76 -15.38 -0.35 -12.24
N ARG A 77 -15.59 -1.65 -12.46
CA ARG A 77 -16.38 -2.23 -13.54
C ARG A 77 -17.78 -2.56 -13.03
N GLU A 78 -18.75 -1.74 -13.43
CA GLU A 78 -20.15 -1.85 -12.97
C GLU A 78 -20.87 -3.12 -13.45
N SER A 79 -20.53 -3.64 -14.63
CA SER A 79 -21.24 -4.76 -15.25
C SER A 79 -21.27 -6.02 -14.37
N ASP A 80 -20.26 -6.21 -13.54
CA ASP A 80 -20.11 -7.35 -12.64
C ASP A 80 -19.63 -6.94 -11.24
N ASN A 81 -19.84 -5.66 -10.88
CA ASN A 81 -19.47 -5.09 -9.58
C ASN A 81 -18.02 -5.41 -9.16
N THR A 82 -17.07 -5.38 -10.09
CA THR A 82 -15.68 -5.77 -9.86
C THR A 82 -14.75 -4.56 -9.88
N TYR A 83 -13.83 -4.49 -8.92
CA TYR A 83 -12.72 -3.57 -8.90
C TYR A 83 -11.50 -4.23 -9.50
N ILE A 84 -10.85 -3.55 -10.43
CA ILE A 84 -9.65 -4.01 -11.12
C ILE A 84 -8.56 -2.98 -10.84
N ILE A 85 -7.55 -3.40 -10.09
CA ILE A 85 -6.30 -2.67 -9.98
C ILE A 85 -5.47 -3.01 -11.20
N LEU A 86 -5.23 -2.01 -12.03
CA LEU A 86 -4.36 -2.10 -13.18
C LEU A 86 -3.02 -1.47 -12.84
N TYR A 87 -1.93 -2.12 -13.21
CA TYR A 87 -0.58 -1.57 -13.06
C TYR A 87 0.27 -1.84 -14.29
N ASN A 88 1.20 -0.92 -14.57
CA ASN A 88 2.20 -1.03 -15.61
C ASN A 88 3.34 -1.92 -15.12
N GLU A 89 3.34 -3.16 -15.60
CA GLU A 89 4.36 -4.17 -15.29
C GLU A 89 5.71 -3.93 -15.99
N LYS A 90 5.79 -2.93 -16.87
CA LYS A 90 7.01 -2.58 -17.62
C LYS A 90 7.83 -1.47 -16.94
N ILE A 91 7.40 -0.99 -15.77
CA ILE A 91 8.22 -0.09 -14.95
C ILE A 91 9.49 -0.84 -14.54
N GLY A 92 10.66 -0.26 -14.81
CA GLY A 92 11.96 -0.90 -14.56
C GLY A 92 12.34 -1.10 -13.09
N SER A 93 11.46 -0.73 -12.15
CA SER A 93 11.65 -0.90 -10.71
C SER A 93 10.52 -1.77 -10.14
N PRO A 94 10.84 -3.00 -9.66
CA PRO A 94 9.88 -3.85 -8.95
C PRO A 94 9.28 -3.16 -7.73
N GLN A 95 10.08 -2.41 -6.97
CA GLN A 95 9.65 -1.67 -5.79
C GLN A 95 8.63 -0.57 -6.15
N ARG A 96 8.82 0.11 -7.29
CA ARG A 96 7.85 1.07 -7.82
C ARG A 96 6.54 0.39 -8.21
N ILE A 97 6.60 -0.79 -8.86
CA ILE A 97 5.40 -1.58 -9.17
C ILE A 97 4.65 -1.95 -7.88
N ARG A 98 5.36 -2.39 -6.84
CA ARG A 98 4.76 -2.73 -5.54
C ARG A 98 4.10 -1.52 -4.89
N TRP A 99 4.76 -0.36 -4.92
CA TRP A 99 4.18 0.90 -4.47
C TRP A 99 2.89 1.23 -5.22
N THR A 100 2.90 1.18 -6.55
CA THR A 100 1.72 1.45 -7.38
C THR A 100 0.57 0.52 -7.03
N ILE A 101 0.80 -0.80 -6.91
CA ILE A 101 -0.26 -1.75 -6.53
C ILE A 101 -0.82 -1.42 -5.13
N ALA A 102 0.05 -1.14 -4.15
CA ALA A 102 -0.38 -0.78 -2.79
C ALA A 102 -1.16 0.55 -2.75
N HIS A 103 -0.78 1.51 -3.59
CA HIS A 103 -1.47 2.79 -3.74
C HIS A 103 -2.88 2.60 -4.32
N GLU A 104 -3.02 1.83 -5.40
CA GLU A 104 -4.33 1.54 -5.99
C GLU A 104 -5.21 0.67 -5.08
N LEU A 105 -4.61 -0.21 -4.28
CA LEU A 105 -5.31 -0.91 -3.19
C LEU A 105 -5.86 0.08 -2.17
N GLY A 106 -5.12 1.14 -1.87
CA GLY A 106 -5.59 2.24 -1.03
C GLY A 106 -6.87 2.87 -1.56
N HIS A 107 -6.93 3.18 -2.86
CA HIS A 107 -8.16 3.69 -3.48
C HIS A 107 -9.35 2.74 -3.34
N PHE A 108 -9.12 1.44 -3.56
CA PHE A 108 -10.15 0.41 -3.41
C PHE A 108 -10.65 0.29 -1.96
N ILE A 109 -9.75 0.07 -1.00
CA ILE A 109 -10.09 -0.17 0.41
C ILE A 109 -10.73 1.06 1.05
N LEU A 110 -10.25 2.25 0.71
CA LEU A 110 -10.82 3.52 1.20
C LEU A 110 -12.07 3.96 0.44
N LYS A 111 -12.54 3.12 -0.50
CA LYS A 111 -13.77 3.30 -1.26
C LYS A 111 -13.82 4.62 -2.01
N HIS A 112 -12.69 5.07 -2.55
CA HIS A 112 -12.58 6.36 -3.25
C HIS A 112 -13.53 6.42 -4.45
N ASN A 113 -13.66 5.35 -5.24
CA ASN A 113 -14.58 5.29 -6.37
C ASN A 113 -16.04 5.53 -5.97
N GLN A 114 -16.49 4.91 -4.86
CA GLN A 114 -17.84 5.06 -4.34
C GLN A 114 -18.05 6.45 -3.73
N ARG A 115 -17.06 6.95 -2.98
CA ARG A 115 -17.06 8.27 -2.33
C ARG A 115 -17.16 9.42 -3.32
N SER A 116 -16.59 9.28 -4.51
CA SER A 116 -16.66 10.28 -5.58
C SER A 116 -17.68 9.99 -6.68
N ASN A 117 -18.31 8.81 -6.65
CA ASN A 117 -19.11 8.28 -7.74
C ASN A 117 -18.36 8.28 -9.10
N LYS A 118 -17.09 7.85 -9.10
CA LYS A 118 -16.24 7.76 -10.30
C LYS A 118 -15.75 6.34 -10.54
N LYS A 119 -15.77 5.91 -11.80
CA LYS A 119 -15.30 4.58 -12.20
C LYS A 119 -13.78 4.43 -12.17
N VAL A 120 -13.04 5.51 -12.39
CA VAL A 120 -11.58 5.53 -12.37
C VAL A 120 -11.15 6.71 -11.53
N ILE A 121 -10.23 6.49 -10.59
CA ILE A 121 -9.61 7.58 -9.82
C ILE A 121 -8.44 8.13 -10.63
N SER A 122 -8.58 9.38 -11.08
CA SER A 122 -7.57 10.07 -11.91
C SER A 122 -7.84 11.59 -11.91
N ARG A 123 -6.90 12.37 -12.44
CA ARG A 123 -7.09 13.81 -12.68
C ARG A 123 -8.13 14.05 -13.79
N GLY A 124 -9.02 15.01 -13.56
CA GLY A 124 -10.06 15.44 -14.51
C GLY A 124 -11.49 15.05 -14.14
N PRO A 125 -11.83 13.77 -13.84
CA PRO A 125 -13.16 13.41 -13.37
C PRO A 125 -13.47 13.93 -11.96
N LEU A 126 -12.43 14.24 -11.17
CA LEU A 126 -12.48 14.76 -9.80
C LEU A 126 -12.10 16.25 -9.77
N SER A 127 -12.56 16.97 -8.75
CA SER A 127 -11.99 18.29 -8.44
C SER A 127 -10.55 18.14 -7.93
N ASP A 128 -9.72 19.17 -8.12
CA ASP A 128 -8.31 19.13 -7.71
C ASP A 128 -8.15 18.85 -6.21
N SER A 129 -8.98 19.46 -5.37
CA SER A 129 -8.94 19.26 -3.91
C SER A 129 -9.34 17.84 -3.49
N GLU A 130 -10.40 17.29 -4.08
CA GLU A 130 -10.85 15.93 -3.81
C GLU A 130 -9.83 14.89 -4.27
N TYR A 131 -9.27 15.09 -5.46
CA TYR A 131 -8.20 14.25 -6.00
C TYR A 131 -6.98 14.26 -5.08
N GLU A 132 -6.51 15.44 -4.67
CA GLU A 132 -5.38 15.56 -3.74
C GLU A 132 -5.62 14.85 -2.41
N ILE A 133 -6.84 14.93 -1.86
CA ILE A 133 -7.19 14.26 -0.62
C ILE A 133 -7.09 12.75 -0.78
N PHE A 134 -7.67 12.19 -1.84
CA PHE A 134 -7.66 10.75 -2.09
C PHE A 134 -6.26 10.21 -2.34
N GLU A 135 -5.43 10.95 -3.10
CA GLU A 135 -4.03 10.60 -3.33
C GLU A 135 -3.22 10.59 -2.01
N LYS A 136 -3.43 11.59 -1.14
CA LYS A 136 -2.78 11.65 0.18
C LYS A 136 -3.21 10.48 1.08
N GLU A 137 -4.49 10.12 1.06
CA GLU A 137 -5.02 8.97 1.80
C GLU A 137 -4.46 7.64 1.24
N ALA A 138 -4.46 7.45 -0.08
CA ALA A 138 -3.92 6.27 -0.75
C ALA A 138 -2.41 6.09 -0.52
N ASN A 139 -1.63 7.17 -0.57
CA ASN A 139 -0.20 7.16 -0.22
C ASN A 139 0.03 6.75 1.25
N CYS A 140 -0.80 7.25 2.17
CA CYS A 140 -0.72 6.86 3.58
C CYS A 140 -1.07 5.39 3.79
N PHE A 141 -2.09 4.89 3.10
CA PHE A 141 -2.45 3.48 3.11
C PHE A 141 -1.29 2.62 2.59
N ALA A 142 -0.75 2.94 1.40
CA ALA A 142 0.32 2.18 0.75
C ALA A 142 1.56 2.05 1.65
N ARG A 143 1.98 3.18 2.26
CA ARG A 143 3.10 3.19 3.21
C ARG A 143 2.88 2.26 4.39
N ASN A 144 1.71 2.33 5.04
CA ASN A 144 1.41 1.51 6.21
C ASN A 144 1.16 0.03 5.86
N LEU A 145 0.71 -0.27 4.64
CA LEU A 145 0.55 -1.63 4.15
C LEU A 145 1.92 -2.26 3.86
N LEU A 146 2.77 -1.58 3.10
CA LEU A 146 4.08 -2.09 2.69
C LEU A 146 5.08 -2.16 3.83
N VAL A 147 5.00 -1.22 4.77
CA VAL A 147 5.92 -1.13 5.91
C VAL A 147 5.11 -1.00 7.21
N PRO A 148 4.61 -2.12 7.76
CA PRO A 148 3.76 -2.10 8.95
C PRO A 148 4.60 -1.80 10.18
N ILE A 149 4.51 -0.56 10.66
CA ILE A 149 5.25 -0.05 11.82
C ILE A 149 5.14 -0.95 13.08
N PRO A 150 4.01 -1.60 13.41
CA PRO A 150 3.94 -2.53 14.54
C PRO A 150 4.91 -3.72 14.45
N ILE A 151 5.19 -4.23 13.24
CA ILE A 151 6.15 -5.34 13.01
C ILE A 151 7.57 -4.83 13.32
N PHE A 152 7.94 -3.68 12.78
CA PHE A 152 9.25 -3.07 13.03
C PHE A 152 9.45 -2.67 14.48
N SER A 153 8.39 -2.22 15.15
CA SER A 153 8.44 -1.94 16.59
C SER A 153 8.83 -3.17 17.41
N LYS A 154 8.31 -4.36 17.05
CA LYS A 154 8.63 -5.62 17.73
C LYS A 154 10.06 -6.09 17.40
N ILE A 155 10.55 -5.85 16.18
CA ILE A 155 11.95 -6.13 15.83
C ILE A 155 12.90 -5.24 16.66
N LEU A 156 12.58 -3.95 16.78
CA LEU A 156 13.39 -2.95 17.47
C LEU A 156 13.45 -3.10 19.01
N THR A 157 12.62 -3.96 19.62
CA THR A 157 12.82 -4.30 21.04
C THR A 157 13.94 -5.30 21.27
N GLU A 158 14.28 -6.08 20.26
CA GLU A 158 15.28 -7.15 20.34
C GLU A 158 16.57 -6.80 19.58
N VAL A 159 16.50 -5.86 18.65
CA VAL A 159 17.61 -5.36 17.84
C VAL A 159 17.76 -3.86 18.08
N SER A 160 18.95 -3.43 18.51
CA SER A 160 19.22 -2.05 18.95
C SER A 160 19.12 -1.02 17.82
N THR A 161 19.42 -1.42 16.58
CA THR A 161 19.33 -0.56 15.39
C THR A 161 18.92 -1.37 14.18
N ILE A 162 18.05 -0.80 13.35
CA ILE A 162 17.79 -1.27 11.99
C ILE A 162 18.22 -0.18 11.02
N ASN A 163 18.94 -0.53 9.97
CA ASN A 163 19.40 0.43 8.98
C ASN A 163 18.46 0.46 7.75
N LEU A 164 18.71 1.40 6.84
CA LEU A 164 17.87 1.61 5.67
C LEU A 164 17.92 0.46 4.67
N PHE A 165 19.06 -0.24 4.59
CA PHE A 165 19.24 -1.39 3.71
C PHE A 165 18.38 -2.54 4.21
N ASP A 166 18.40 -2.81 5.52
CA ASP A 166 17.58 -3.86 6.13
C ASP A 166 16.09 -3.62 5.80
N ILE A 167 15.58 -2.39 6.00
CA ILE A 167 14.17 -2.07 5.70
C ILE A 167 13.86 -2.24 4.22
N GLY A 168 14.76 -1.76 3.35
CA GLY A 168 14.64 -1.90 1.90
C GLY A 168 14.52 -3.37 1.47
N GLU A 169 15.36 -4.24 2.03
CA GLU A 169 15.36 -5.67 1.75
C GLU A 169 14.14 -6.39 2.35
N ILE A 170 13.83 -6.14 3.63
CA ILE A 170 12.71 -6.77 4.34
C ILE A 170 11.36 -6.45 3.65
N CYS A 171 11.15 -5.18 3.27
CA CYS A 171 9.88 -4.74 2.72
C CYS A 171 9.80 -4.77 1.19
N ASP A 172 10.93 -4.98 0.51
CA ASP A 172 11.09 -4.84 -0.94
C ASP A 172 10.57 -3.47 -1.42
N ILE A 173 11.20 -2.42 -0.89
CA ILE A 173 10.90 -1.00 -1.21
C ILE A 173 12.17 -0.28 -1.69
N SER A 174 12.01 0.86 -2.37
CA SER A 174 13.16 1.61 -2.89
C SER A 174 13.98 2.22 -1.75
N TYR A 175 15.23 2.56 -2.04
CA TYR A 175 16.12 3.24 -1.09
C TYR A 175 15.49 4.52 -0.54
N GLU A 176 14.91 5.34 -1.41
CA GLU A 176 14.27 6.61 -1.05
C GLU A 176 13.05 6.38 -0.14
N ALA A 177 12.29 5.32 -0.38
CA ALA A 177 11.18 4.95 0.49
C ALA A 177 11.67 4.48 1.86
N ALA A 178 12.75 3.68 1.91
CA ALA A 178 13.35 3.24 3.17
C ALA A 178 13.92 4.40 4.01
N GLU A 179 14.58 5.37 3.36
CA GLU A 179 15.07 6.59 4.02
C GLU A 179 13.92 7.38 4.66
N TYR A 180 12.82 7.56 3.93
CA TYR A 180 11.61 8.21 4.48
C TYR A 180 11.07 7.47 5.71
N ILE A 181 11.03 6.14 5.68
CA ILE A 181 10.56 5.32 6.80
C ILE A 181 11.46 5.47 8.03
N ILE A 182 12.78 5.46 7.89
CA ILE A 182 13.69 5.64 9.04
C ILE A 182 13.51 6.99 9.68
N ASN A 183 13.45 8.04 8.87
CA ASN A 183 13.18 9.37 9.37
C ASN A 183 11.84 9.41 10.11
N HIS A 184 10.82 8.68 9.62
CA HIS A 184 9.55 8.56 10.31
C HIS A 184 9.66 7.81 11.65
N LEU A 185 10.34 6.65 11.69
CA LEU A 185 10.56 5.85 12.90
C LEU A 185 11.32 6.65 13.97
N ASN A 186 12.42 7.30 13.59
CA ASN A 186 13.22 8.15 14.48
C ASN A 186 12.36 9.28 15.07
N ASN A 187 11.55 9.94 14.24
CA ASN A 187 10.64 10.98 14.70
C ASN A 187 9.59 10.49 15.70
N ILE A 188 9.12 9.24 15.56
CA ILE A 188 8.17 8.66 16.52
C ILE A 188 8.89 8.36 17.84
N GLN A 189 10.08 7.78 17.79
CA GLN A 189 10.90 7.49 18.98
C GLN A 189 11.25 8.77 19.74
N HIS A 190 11.69 9.82 19.04
CA HIS A 190 11.99 11.12 19.65
C HIS A 190 10.79 11.77 20.35
N LYS A 191 9.56 11.51 19.88
CA LYS A 191 8.33 12.02 20.50
C LYS A 191 7.89 11.22 21.73
N GLY A 192 8.65 10.19 22.14
CA GLY A 192 8.30 9.33 23.28
C GLY A 192 7.02 8.52 23.06
N LEU A 193 6.54 8.41 21.81
CA LEU A 193 5.37 7.62 21.47
C LEU A 193 5.79 6.15 21.43
N CYS A 194 5.29 5.35 22.39
CA CYS A 194 5.41 3.90 22.33
C CYS A 194 4.57 3.35 21.19
N ILE A 195 5.20 3.19 20.02
CA ILE A 195 4.66 2.44 18.86
C ILE A 195 4.14 1.07 19.32
N HIS A 196 4.81 0.48 20.31
CA HIS A 196 4.49 -0.78 20.94
C HIS A 196 3.04 -0.93 21.44
N SER A 197 2.31 0.18 21.63
CA SER A 197 0.93 0.20 22.17
C SER A 197 -0.16 0.33 21.10
N LEU A 198 0.19 0.71 19.87
CA LEU A 198 -0.78 0.95 18.80
C LEU A 198 -0.76 -0.24 17.84
N TYR A 199 -1.76 -1.10 17.97
CA TYR A 199 -2.01 -2.27 17.12
C TYR A 199 -1.05 -3.47 17.28
N PRO A 200 -0.75 -3.95 18.51
CA PRO A 200 0.10 -5.13 18.71
C PRO A 200 -0.42 -6.40 18.02
N GLN A 201 -1.73 -6.50 17.82
CA GLN A 201 -2.37 -7.60 17.09
C GLN A 201 -1.92 -7.73 15.63
N ILE A 202 -1.31 -6.70 15.05
CA ILE A 202 -0.79 -6.74 13.68
C ILE A 202 0.56 -7.47 13.62
N ALA A 203 1.35 -7.42 14.70
CA ALA A 203 2.63 -8.12 14.77
C ALA A 203 2.47 -9.60 15.16
N ILE A 204 1.40 -9.97 15.87
CA ILE A 204 1.17 -11.35 16.36
C ILE A 204 1.22 -12.39 15.22
N PRO A 205 0.51 -12.24 14.08
CA PRO A 205 0.60 -13.21 12.99
C PRO A 205 1.98 -13.32 12.33
N PHE A 206 2.87 -12.37 12.60
CA PHE A 206 4.24 -12.33 12.08
C PHE A 206 5.26 -12.84 13.10
N GLU A 207 4.86 -13.36 14.27
CA GLU A 207 5.78 -13.71 15.35
C GLU A 207 6.90 -14.67 14.90
N GLU A 208 6.54 -15.80 14.28
CA GLU A 208 7.53 -16.75 13.73
C GLU A 208 8.47 -16.10 12.68
N TYR A 209 7.92 -15.22 11.84
CA TYR A 209 8.71 -14.50 10.84
C TYR A 209 9.67 -13.49 11.48
N ILE A 210 9.19 -12.74 12.48
CA ILE A 210 9.96 -11.74 13.22
C ILE A 210 11.10 -12.43 13.99
N GLU A 211 10.85 -13.54 14.67
CA GLU A 211 11.87 -14.30 15.41
C GLU A 211 12.99 -14.76 14.49
N LYS A 212 12.64 -15.34 13.33
CA LYS A 212 13.63 -15.75 12.32
C LYS A 212 14.44 -14.56 11.81
N LEU A 213 13.77 -13.45 11.50
CA LEU A 213 14.43 -12.25 10.99
C LEU A 213 15.38 -11.63 12.03
N ILE A 214 14.99 -11.60 13.31
CA ILE A 214 15.86 -11.13 14.40
C ILE A 214 17.11 -12.00 14.51
N TYR A 215 16.97 -13.33 14.41
CA TYR A 215 18.10 -14.25 14.43
C TYR A 215 19.07 -13.96 13.28
N GLU A 216 18.55 -13.75 12.06
CA GLU A 216 19.36 -13.38 10.90
C GLU A 216 20.08 -12.04 11.12
N LEU A 217 19.38 -10.99 11.53
CA LEU A 217 19.96 -9.66 11.79
C LEU A 217 21.06 -9.69 12.84
N LYS A 218 20.89 -10.46 13.92
CA LYS A 218 21.93 -10.62 14.97
C LYS A 218 23.14 -11.41 14.49
N SER A 219 22.95 -12.34 13.55
CA SER A 219 24.04 -13.17 13.00
C SER A 219 24.95 -12.40 12.03
N TYR A 220 24.51 -11.24 11.54
CA TYR A 220 25.29 -10.34 10.68
C TYR A 220 26.08 -9.26 11.44
N ILE A 221 26.02 -9.24 12.77
CA ILE A 221 26.86 -8.37 13.59
C ILE A 221 28.23 -9.06 13.78
N PRO A 222 29.32 -8.56 13.18
CA PRO A 222 30.66 -9.13 13.32
C PRO A 222 31.21 -9.03 14.76
#